data_AF-A0A2N1MI83-F1
#
_entry.id   AF-A0A2N1MI83-F1
#
_cell.length_a   1.000
_cell.length_b   1.000
_cell.length_c   1.000
_cell.angle_alpha   90.00
_cell.angle_beta   90.00
_cell.angle_gamma   90.00
#
_symmetry.space_group_name_H-M   'P 1'
#
loop_
_entity.id
_entity.type
_entity.pdbx_description
1 polymer ?
#
loop_
_entity_poly.entity_id
_entity_poly.type
_entity_poly.pdbx_seq_one_letter_code
_entity_poly.pdbx_strand_id
1 'polypeptide(L)'
;MSQMRDISVDKIFTFDDVDDEPHNGKPITMIEISPNENYFITYSERDSSIVGWNVEDIDKVQLKFDKTVKINHGIKSLCVSDDKKLAYICHGDNFVIDMDNKDKNIALSFYGRVDAEYCTFNLKGELILYSKVYAHFTFVEDKKIIWIYSTQTKNDKWE
;
A
#
# COMPACT_ATOMS: atom_id res chain seq x y z
N MET A 1 40.27 20.73 -2.73
CA MET A 1 40.20 19.49 -1.94
C MET A 1 38.73 19.29 -1.59
N SER A 2 37.99 18.50 -2.37
CA SER A 2 36.57 18.25 -2.05
C SER A 2 36.52 17.20 -0.95
N GLN A 3 35.93 17.53 0.20
CA GLN A 3 35.56 16.52 1.18
C GLN A 3 34.48 15.63 0.55
N MET A 4 34.81 14.35 0.32
CA MET A 4 33.79 13.33 0.21
C MET A 4 33.03 13.31 1.53
N ARG A 5 31.70 13.36 1.47
CA ARG A 5 30.88 13.00 2.62
C ARG A 5 31.12 11.52 2.85
N ASP A 6 31.59 11.17 4.04
CA ASP A 6 31.57 9.79 4.51
C ASP A 6 30.09 9.37 4.56
N ILE A 7 29.65 8.60 3.56
CA ILE A 7 28.39 7.88 3.63
C ILE A 7 28.65 6.74 4.61
N SER A 8 28.28 6.93 5.88
CA SER A 8 28.39 5.87 6.88
C SER A 8 27.57 4.69 6.40
N VAL A 9 28.24 3.58 6.14
CA VAL A 9 27.65 2.36 5.59
C VAL A 9 26.44 1.96 6.45
N ASP A 10 25.30 1.79 5.78
CA ASP A 10 23.99 1.55 6.35
C ASP A 10 24.04 0.46 7.43
N LYS A 11 23.42 0.75 8.57
CA LYS A 11 23.24 -0.21 9.66
C LYS A 11 22.35 -1.35 9.12
N ILE A 12 22.92 -2.55 8.96
CA ILE A 12 22.17 -3.74 8.54
C ILE A 12 21.39 -4.23 9.77
N PHE A 13 20.08 -4.36 9.64
CA PHE A 13 19.18 -4.81 10.70
C PHE A 13 18.80 -6.29 10.50
N THR A 14 18.85 -7.09 11.57
CA THR A 14 18.36 -8.49 11.60
C THR A 14 17.07 -8.56 12.43
N PHE A 15 16.13 -9.41 12.01
CA PHE A 15 14.78 -9.51 12.58
C PHE A 15 14.69 -10.59 13.68
N ASP A 16 15.71 -10.70 14.53
CA ASP A 16 15.87 -11.86 15.42
C ASP A 16 14.89 -11.87 16.62
N ASP A 17 14.12 -10.79 16.84
CA ASP A 17 13.26 -10.58 18.04
C ASP A 17 11.74 -10.50 17.74
N VAL A 18 11.25 -10.98 16.59
CA VAL A 18 9.79 -11.08 16.34
C VAL A 18 9.34 -12.52 16.59
N ASP A 19 8.48 -12.74 17.60
CA ASP A 19 8.00 -14.07 18.05
C ASP A 19 7.38 -14.91 16.91
N ASP A 20 6.89 -14.27 15.84
CA ASP A 20 6.48 -14.91 14.60
C ASP A 20 7.32 -14.37 13.43
N GLU A 21 7.94 -15.25 12.65
CA GLU A 21 8.63 -14.86 11.42
C GLU A 21 7.65 -14.13 10.48
N PRO A 22 7.92 -12.87 10.10
CA PRO A 22 7.05 -12.15 9.17
C PRO A 22 6.88 -12.98 7.90
N HIS A 23 5.65 -12.99 7.38
CA HIS A 23 5.27 -13.78 6.21
C HIS A 23 5.50 -15.31 6.35
N ASN A 24 5.48 -15.87 7.57
CA ASN A 24 5.74 -17.29 7.82
C ASN A 24 7.08 -17.76 7.21
N GLY A 25 8.09 -16.89 7.28
CA GLY A 25 9.42 -17.11 6.71
C GLY A 25 9.46 -17.10 5.18
N LYS A 26 8.38 -16.70 4.48
CA LYS A 26 8.36 -16.62 3.02
C LYS A 26 9.03 -15.33 2.54
N PRO A 27 9.62 -15.34 1.33
CA PRO A 27 10.27 -14.16 0.77
C PRO A 27 9.31 -12.97 0.67
N ILE A 28 9.81 -11.79 1.03
CA ILE A 28 9.17 -10.51 0.72
C ILE A 28 9.37 -10.24 -0.77
N THR A 29 8.29 -9.99 -1.49
CA THR A 29 8.28 -9.72 -2.93
C THR A 29 7.99 -8.26 -3.26
N MET A 30 7.45 -7.49 -2.31
CA MET A 30 7.19 -6.06 -2.49
C MET A 30 7.23 -5.31 -1.15
N ILE A 31 7.65 -4.06 -1.18
CA ILE A 31 7.70 -3.14 -0.05
C ILE A 31 7.10 -1.82 -0.51
N GLU A 32 6.18 -1.26 0.28
CA GLU A 32 5.53 0.03 0.00
C GLU A 32 5.56 0.88 1.26
N ILE A 33 5.88 2.17 1.11
CA ILE A 33 6.11 3.12 2.21
C ILE A 33 5.01 4.18 2.17
N SER A 34 4.56 4.62 3.35
CA SER A 34 3.57 5.69 3.47
C SER A 34 4.16 7.05 3.07
N PRO A 35 3.33 8.03 2.65
CA PRO A 35 3.81 9.30 2.13
C PRO A 35 4.72 10.10 3.07
N ASN A 36 4.48 10.03 4.39
CA ASN A 36 5.31 10.70 5.40
C ASN A 36 6.34 9.75 6.04
N GLU A 37 6.54 8.56 5.46
CA GLU A 37 7.56 7.58 5.86
C GLU A 37 7.46 7.11 7.31
N ASN A 38 6.30 7.30 7.95
CA ASN A 38 6.04 6.89 9.33
C ASN A 38 5.48 5.47 9.45
N TYR A 39 5.13 4.86 8.32
CA TYR A 39 4.60 3.51 8.22
C TYR A 39 5.04 2.88 6.90
N PHE A 40 5.25 1.59 6.89
CA PHE A 40 5.41 0.86 5.64
C PHE A 40 4.86 -0.56 5.77
N ILE A 41 4.68 -1.20 4.63
CA ILE A 41 4.21 -2.56 4.54
C ILE A 41 5.16 -3.41 3.71
N THR A 42 5.20 -4.69 4.03
CA THR A 42 5.85 -5.72 3.23
C THR A 42 4.80 -6.69 2.74
N TYR A 43 4.98 -7.23 1.53
CA TYR A 43 4.11 -8.24 0.95
C TYR A 43 4.91 -9.47 0.56
N SER A 44 4.36 -10.65 0.84
CA SER A 44 4.86 -11.92 0.32
C SER A 44 3.83 -12.55 -0.60
N GLU A 45 4.17 -12.67 -1.88
CA GLU A 45 3.31 -13.34 -2.87
C GLU A 45 3.07 -14.82 -2.54
N ARG A 46 4.07 -15.50 -1.93
CA ARG A 46 3.94 -16.93 -1.59
C ARG A 46 3.04 -17.19 -0.38
N ASP A 47 2.99 -16.26 0.56
CA ASP A 47 2.18 -16.37 1.78
C ASP A 47 0.88 -15.56 1.70
N SER A 48 0.70 -14.82 0.61
CA SER A 48 -0.38 -13.84 0.38
C SER A 48 -0.65 -12.95 1.59
N SER A 49 0.42 -12.57 2.28
CA SER A 49 0.35 -11.77 3.51
C SER A 49 1.00 -10.42 3.30
N ILE A 50 0.36 -9.43 3.91
CA ILE A 50 0.84 -8.06 4.02
C ILE A 50 1.09 -7.82 5.49
N VAL A 51 2.31 -7.39 5.84
CA VAL A 51 2.71 -7.08 7.21
C VAL A 51 3.00 -5.60 7.29
N GLY A 52 2.42 -4.93 8.29
CA GLY A 52 2.61 -3.52 8.55
C GLY A 52 3.60 -3.26 9.68
N TRP A 53 4.35 -2.17 9.55
CA TRP A 53 5.46 -1.81 10.41
C TRP A 53 5.41 -0.33 10.76
N ASN A 54 5.44 -0.02 12.06
CA ASN A 54 5.53 1.36 12.53
C ASN A 54 7.00 1.84 12.45
N VAL A 55 7.20 3.02 11.87
CA VAL A 55 8.50 3.70 11.79
C VAL A 55 8.53 4.80 12.85
N GLU A 56 8.65 4.40 14.12
CA GLU A 56 8.82 5.33 15.25
C GLU A 56 10.25 5.23 15.78
N ASP A 57 10.92 6.39 15.96
CA ASP A 57 12.27 6.53 16.51
C ASP A 57 13.29 5.58 15.86
N ILE A 58 13.92 6.02 14.78
CA ILE A 58 15.10 5.36 14.15
C ILE A 58 16.24 5.11 15.17
N ASP A 59 16.24 5.82 16.29
CA ASP A 59 17.15 5.59 17.42
C ASP A 59 16.99 4.18 18.01
N LYS A 60 15.80 3.56 17.87
CA LYS A 60 15.58 2.14 18.12
C LYS A 60 15.84 1.36 16.84
N VAL A 61 16.78 0.42 16.96
CA VAL A 61 17.40 -0.38 15.90
C VAL A 61 16.42 -1.38 15.23
N GLN A 62 15.11 -1.28 15.48
CA GLN A 62 14.17 -2.29 15.02
C GLN A 62 12.80 -1.68 14.72
N LEU A 63 12.29 -2.00 13.54
CA LEU A 63 10.94 -1.69 13.11
C LEU A 63 9.95 -2.47 13.97
N LYS A 64 8.91 -1.80 14.45
CA LYS A 64 7.90 -2.46 15.29
C LYS A 64 6.84 -3.10 14.42
N PHE A 65 6.67 -4.42 14.54
CA PHE A 65 5.52 -5.11 13.99
C PHE A 65 4.23 -4.43 14.46
N ASP A 66 3.31 -4.19 13.53
CA ASP A 66 2.01 -3.61 13.82
C ASP A 66 0.91 -4.65 13.67
N LYS A 67 0.81 -5.26 12.49
CA LYS A 67 -0.29 -6.17 12.14
C LYS A 67 -0.04 -6.92 10.84
N THR A 68 -0.83 -7.98 10.67
CA THR A 68 -0.90 -8.76 9.42
C THR A 68 -2.29 -8.68 8.80
N VAL A 69 -2.31 -8.55 7.47
CA VAL A 69 -3.48 -8.68 6.60
C VAL A 69 -3.24 -9.85 5.66
N LYS A 70 -4.22 -10.75 5.52
CA LYS A 70 -4.21 -11.83 4.54
C LYS A 70 -5.09 -11.44 3.36
N ILE A 71 -4.61 -11.72 2.16
CA ILE A 71 -5.36 -11.56 0.93
C ILE A 71 -5.39 -12.89 0.17
N ASN A 72 -6.32 -13.04 -0.76
CA ASN A 72 -6.56 -14.32 -1.44
C ASN A 72 -6.04 -14.39 -2.88
N HIS A 73 -5.40 -13.32 -3.35
CA HIS A 73 -5.08 -13.15 -4.77
C HIS A 73 -3.76 -12.41 -4.99
N GLY A 74 -3.22 -12.52 -6.20
CA GLY A 74 -2.01 -11.80 -6.60
C GLY A 74 -2.25 -10.31 -6.71
N ILE A 75 -1.29 -9.52 -6.21
CA ILE A 75 -1.37 -8.06 -6.23
C ILE A 75 -0.72 -7.51 -7.51
N LYS A 76 -1.42 -6.60 -8.18
CA LYS A 76 -0.92 -5.82 -9.31
C LYS A 76 -0.31 -4.50 -8.88
N SER A 77 -0.94 -3.84 -7.90
CA SER A 77 -0.47 -2.58 -7.29
C SER A 77 -0.87 -2.56 -5.82
N LEU A 78 -0.03 -2.00 -4.97
CA LEU A 78 -0.20 -1.91 -3.52
C LEU A 78 0.27 -0.54 -3.05
N CYS A 79 -0.42 0.05 -2.06
CA CYS A 79 0.12 1.19 -1.34
C CYS A 79 -0.55 1.33 0.03
N VAL A 80 0.07 2.11 0.91
CA VAL A 80 -0.41 2.37 2.27
C VAL A 80 -0.36 3.86 2.59
N SER A 81 -1.34 4.37 3.31
CA SER A 81 -1.34 5.74 3.82
C SER A 81 -0.68 5.83 5.20
N ASP A 82 -0.36 7.04 5.64
CA ASP A 82 0.12 7.28 7.01
C ASP A 82 -0.91 6.88 8.08
N ASP A 83 -2.21 7.02 7.77
CA ASP A 83 -3.32 6.54 8.60
C ASP A 83 -3.60 5.04 8.45
N LYS A 84 -2.63 4.24 7.99
CA LYS A 84 -2.73 2.78 7.84
C LYS A 84 -3.92 2.29 7.00
N LYS A 85 -4.31 3.07 5.99
CA LYS A 85 -5.28 2.67 4.97
C LYS A 85 -4.52 1.97 3.86
N LEU A 86 -4.88 0.72 3.58
CA LEU A 86 -4.24 -0.12 2.57
C LEU A 86 -5.09 -0.12 1.31
N ALA A 87 -4.50 0.29 0.19
CA ALA A 87 -5.13 0.18 -1.12
C ALA A 87 -4.39 -0.85 -1.97
N TYR A 88 -5.13 -1.72 -2.64
CA TYR A 88 -4.54 -2.72 -3.53
C TYR A 88 -5.44 -3.05 -4.72
N ILE A 89 -4.79 -3.42 -5.81
CA ILE A 89 -5.41 -3.80 -7.08
C ILE A 89 -5.14 -5.27 -7.33
N CYS A 90 -6.19 -6.03 -7.63
CA CYS A 90 -6.12 -7.46 -7.87
C CYS A 90 -7.16 -7.86 -8.91
N HIS A 91 -6.76 -8.58 -9.96
CA HIS A 91 -7.68 -9.15 -10.97
C HIS A 91 -8.73 -8.16 -11.57
N GLY A 92 -8.40 -6.86 -11.61
CA GLY A 92 -9.30 -5.80 -12.10
C GLY A 92 -10.20 -5.19 -11.02
N ASP A 93 -10.19 -5.74 -9.81
CA ASP A 93 -10.84 -5.20 -8.63
C ASP A 93 -9.90 -4.26 -7.86
N ASN A 94 -10.51 -3.28 -7.19
CA ASN A 94 -9.84 -2.28 -6.38
C ASN A 94 -10.36 -2.37 -4.95
N PHE A 95 -9.44 -2.50 -4.00
CA PHE A 95 -9.79 -2.62 -2.59
C PHE A 95 -9.10 -1.52 -1.82
N VAL A 96 -9.84 -0.91 -0.91
CA VAL A 96 -9.30 -0.02 0.10
C VAL A 96 -9.82 -0.51 1.44
N ILE A 97 -8.92 -0.82 2.35
CA ILE A 97 -9.25 -1.30 3.69
C ILE A 97 -8.61 -0.39 4.74
N ASP A 98 -9.35 -0.15 5.81
CA ASP A 98 -8.79 0.41 7.03
C ASP A 98 -8.12 -0.74 7.81
N MET A 99 -6.78 -0.72 7.95
CA MET A 99 -6.08 -1.80 8.63
C MET A 99 -6.32 -1.77 10.15
N ASP A 100 -6.74 -0.65 10.74
CA ASP A 100 -7.15 -0.54 12.14
C ASP A 100 -8.61 -1.00 12.34
N ASN A 101 -9.43 -0.92 11.29
CA ASN A 101 -10.82 -1.34 11.30
C ASN A 101 -11.15 -2.27 10.13
N LYS A 102 -10.75 -3.54 10.26
CA LYS A 102 -10.84 -4.56 9.18
C LYS A 102 -12.26 -4.82 8.66
N ASP A 103 -13.29 -4.47 9.42
CA ASP A 103 -14.69 -4.61 8.99
C ASP A 103 -15.14 -3.47 8.06
N LYS A 104 -14.32 -2.44 7.89
CA LYS A 104 -14.58 -1.29 7.03
C LYS A 104 -13.80 -1.36 5.72
N ASN A 105 -14.42 -2.02 4.75
CA ASN A 105 -14.03 -1.83 3.35
C ASN A 105 -14.54 -0.47 2.88
N ILE A 106 -13.65 0.32 2.29
CA ILE A 106 -13.98 1.63 1.73
C ILE A 106 -14.29 1.45 0.24
N ALA A 107 -15.51 1.79 -0.16
CA ALA A 107 -15.93 1.66 -1.54
C ALA A 107 -15.44 2.86 -2.38
N LEU A 108 -14.80 2.55 -3.52
CA LEU A 108 -14.49 3.54 -4.57
C LEU A 108 -15.63 3.59 -5.58
N SER A 109 -16.03 4.79 -5.99
CA SER A 109 -17.05 4.98 -7.02
C SER A 109 -16.40 5.32 -8.37
N PHE A 110 -16.90 4.70 -9.44
CA PHE A 110 -16.40 4.88 -10.81
C PHE A 110 -17.54 5.16 -11.78
N TYR A 111 -17.31 6.07 -12.73
CA TYR A 111 -18.24 6.31 -13.84
C TYR A 111 -17.85 5.42 -15.03
N GLY A 112 -18.32 4.16 -15.02
CA GLY A 112 -18.10 3.19 -16.11
C GLY A 112 -17.17 2.04 -15.76
N ARG A 113 -16.76 1.25 -16.78
CA ARG A 113 -15.84 0.11 -16.60
C ARG A 113 -14.41 0.61 -16.49
N VAL A 114 -13.84 0.46 -15.30
CA VAL A 114 -12.48 0.91 -14.96
C VAL A 114 -11.58 -0.31 -14.74
N ASP A 115 -10.43 -0.32 -15.41
CA ASP A 115 -9.35 -1.27 -15.17
C ASP A 115 -8.19 -0.50 -14.55
N ALA A 116 -8.06 -0.63 -13.24
CA ALA A 116 -7.03 0.06 -12.50
C ALA A 116 -5.68 -0.65 -12.65
N GLU A 117 -4.64 0.15 -12.72
CA GLU A 117 -3.30 -0.31 -13.07
C GLU A 117 -2.30 0.01 -11.98
N TYR A 118 -2.47 1.14 -11.30
CA TYR A 118 -1.55 1.60 -10.27
C TYR A 118 -2.26 2.48 -9.24
N CYS A 119 -1.86 2.42 -7.97
CA CYS A 119 -2.35 3.26 -6.89
C CYS A 119 -1.21 3.75 -5.98
N THR A 120 -1.36 4.95 -5.43
CA THR A 120 -0.47 5.51 -4.40
C THR A 120 -1.25 6.50 -3.53
N PHE A 121 -0.74 6.82 -2.34
CA PHE A 121 -1.22 7.98 -1.57
C PHE A 121 -0.33 9.19 -1.80
N ASN A 122 -0.89 10.39 -1.68
CA ASN A 122 -0.11 11.63 -1.65
C ASN A 122 0.12 12.11 -0.20
N LEU A 123 0.92 13.17 -0.04
CA LEU A 123 1.26 13.75 1.28
C LEU A 123 0.06 14.29 2.08
N LYS A 124 -1.10 14.50 1.44
CA LYS A 124 -2.35 14.89 2.11
C LYS A 124 -3.18 13.69 2.55
N GLY A 125 -2.70 12.48 2.28
CA GLY A 125 -3.43 11.24 2.50
C GLY A 125 -4.56 11.01 1.48
N GLU A 126 -4.55 11.66 0.32
CA GLU A 126 -5.51 11.40 -0.78
C GLU A 126 -5.04 10.18 -1.60
N LEU A 127 -5.97 9.32 -2.03
CA LEU A 127 -5.64 8.18 -2.89
C LEU A 127 -5.56 8.65 -4.34
N ILE A 128 -4.41 8.41 -4.98
CA ILE A 128 -4.20 8.59 -6.41
C ILE A 128 -4.30 7.22 -7.08
N LEU A 129 -5.17 7.11 -8.09
CA LEU A 129 -5.39 5.90 -8.87
C LEU A 129 -5.16 6.18 -10.36
N TYR A 130 -4.37 5.35 -11.03
CA TYR A 130 -4.23 5.38 -12.49
C TYR A 130 -4.98 4.19 -13.10
N SER A 131 -5.80 4.45 -14.11
CA SER A 131 -6.62 3.42 -14.75
C SER A 131 -6.82 3.65 -16.25
N LYS A 132 -7.19 2.56 -16.94
CA LYS A 132 -7.80 2.60 -18.27
C LYS A 132 -9.31 2.59 -18.13
N VAL A 133 -9.99 3.40 -18.95
CA VAL A 133 -11.45 3.49 -19.01
C VAL A 133 -11.91 3.06 -20.39
N TYR A 134 -12.91 2.19 -20.41
CA TYR A 134 -13.48 1.64 -21.64
C TYR A 134 -14.85 2.27 -21.91
N ALA A 135 -15.08 2.66 -23.16
CA ALA A 135 -16.38 3.18 -23.59
C ALA A 135 -17.47 2.12 -23.40
N HIS A 136 -18.63 2.54 -22.90
CA HIS A 136 -19.74 1.65 -22.60
C HIS A 136 -20.10 0.82 -23.85
N PHE A 137 -20.10 -0.51 -23.73
CA PHE A 137 -20.38 -1.50 -24.78
C PHE A 137 -19.29 -1.79 -25.84
N THR A 138 -18.05 -1.29 -25.70
CA THR A 138 -16.93 -1.69 -26.57
C THR A 138 -15.66 -2.02 -25.77
N PHE A 139 -14.86 -3.00 -26.22
CA PHE A 139 -13.54 -3.31 -25.65
C PHE A 139 -12.43 -2.38 -26.18
N VAL A 140 -12.80 -1.24 -26.75
CA VAL A 140 -11.85 -0.26 -27.26
C VAL A 140 -11.42 0.60 -26.08
N GLU A 141 -10.11 0.60 -25.78
CA GLU A 141 -9.52 1.52 -24.80
C GLU A 141 -9.84 2.94 -25.23
N ASP A 142 -10.61 3.65 -24.40
CA ASP A 142 -11.09 4.99 -24.74
C ASP A 142 -10.12 6.03 -24.15
N LYS A 143 -9.79 5.91 -22.85
CA LYS A 143 -9.00 6.91 -22.12
C LYS A 143 -8.16 6.31 -21.00
N LYS A 144 -7.04 6.99 -20.71
CA LYS A 144 -6.25 6.82 -19.49
C LYS A 144 -6.56 7.96 -18.54
N ILE A 145 -6.93 7.64 -17.31
CA ILE A 145 -7.36 8.62 -16.31
C ILE A 145 -6.54 8.45 -15.03
N ILE A 146 -6.18 9.58 -14.43
CA ILE A 146 -5.66 9.64 -13.06
C ILE A 146 -6.78 10.22 -12.19
N TRP A 147 -7.20 9.46 -11.20
CA TRP A 147 -8.21 9.83 -10.21
C TRP A 147 -7.51 10.25 -8.92
N ILE A 148 -8.09 11.22 -8.22
CA ILE A 148 -7.66 11.63 -6.88
C ILE A 148 -8.89 11.61 -5.99
N TYR A 149 -8.89 10.72 -5.01
CA TYR A 149 -10.01 10.52 -4.08
C TYR A 149 -9.68 11.15 -2.73
N SER A 150 -10.61 11.95 -2.22
CA SER A 150 -10.49 12.45 -0.85
C SER A 150 -10.75 11.32 0.13
N THR A 151 -9.86 11.16 1.12
CA THR A 151 -9.98 10.08 2.12
C THR A 151 -10.82 10.47 3.33
N GLN A 152 -11.34 11.70 3.34
CA GLN A 152 -12.33 12.13 4.32
C GLN A 152 -13.63 11.37 4.10
N THR A 153 -13.89 10.37 4.94
CA THR A 153 -15.09 9.55 4.84
C THR A 153 -16.34 10.38 5.16
N LYS A 154 -17.18 10.62 4.15
CA LYS A 154 -18.63 10.81 4.35
C LYS A 154 -19.29 9.47 4.09
N ASN A 155 -19.85 8.84 5.12
CA ASN A 155 -20.57 7.56 5.03
C ASN A 155 -19.73 6.38 4.48
N ASP A 156 -18.49 6.21 4.95
CA ASP A 156 -17.56 5.13 4.58
C ASP A 156 -17.27 5.01 3.06
N LYS A 157 -17.45 6.12 2.31
CA LYS A 157 -17.15 6.23 0.87
C LYS A 157 -16.13 7.32 0.61
N TRP A 158 -15.32 7.13 -0.42
CA TRP A 158 -14.42 8.15 -0.97
C TRP A 158 -15.00 8.70 -2.28
N GLU A 159 -14.98 10.02 -2.40
CA GLU A 159 -15.46 10.80 -3.55
C GLU A 159 -14.27 11.48 -4.24
#